data_AF-A0A4Q1CGB0-F1
#
_entry.id   AF-A0A4Q1CGB0-F1
#
_cell.length_a   1.000
_cell.length_b   1.000
_cell.length_c   1.000
_cell.angle_alpha   90.00
_cell.angle_beta   90.00
_cell.angle_gamma   90.00
#
_symmetry.space_group_name_H-M   'P 1'
#
loop_
_entity.id
_entity.type
_entity.pdbx_description
1 polymer ?
#
loop_
_entity_poly.entity_id
_entity_poly.type
_entity_poly.pdbx_seq_one_letter_code
_entity_poly.pdbx_strand_id
1 'polypeptide(L)'
;MPATLLKHVWLLFFITACASVSQDHLSSNRQQQKNSNTAITASIQIDTLLIDEQPKPLTELQQTEEGQIVLQEGYYETTYKSYCLQPGTPDPTDRDAYLQSPLQTNRKDIVETVLRTSLQKPELEQKNIQLLLWSVVSGSDYNKLSWPVQLTAQQLLTRKQIFQLKGGVAGVVKTVAQHLPDARITGAQVSMKRLFESGANTYESFERVAVLREKSVVHNEAYKKEQWNKQAGGYYLRYFPNGYQQVKVQVYVPKGTLDSTGMQEGNYLLFDPVNQMAVPANSNAQRLGIGAPVVEVIRKIIRIQRDVPVPTKKPTAPKEQPKTSKEQQ
;
A
#
# COMPACT_ATOMS: atom_id res chain seq x y z
N MET A 1 19.17 79.97 -13.61
CA MET A 1 18.03 80.18 -12.68
C MET A 1 16.75 80.18 -13.51
N PRO A 2 15.60 79.64 -13.06
CA PRO A 2 15.21 79.08 -11.74
C PRO A 2 14.94 77.54 -11.77
N ALA A 3 15.20 76.78 -10.69
CA ALA A 3 14.33 76.39 -9.55
C ALA A 3 13.15 75.47 -9.97
N THR A 4 13.03 74.22 -9.50
CA THR A 4 12.55 73.79 -8.16
C THR A 4 13.04 72.35 -7.84
N LEU A 5 13.60 72.04 -6.67
CA LEU A 5 12.99 71.71 -5.37
C LEU A 5 12.08 70.45 -5.36
N LEU A 6 12.55 69.37 -4.71
CA LEU A 6 12.02 68.82 -3.44
C LEU A 6 11.83 67.27 -3.41
N LYS A 7 12.64 66.64 -2.53
CA LYS A 7 12.38 65.50 -1.62
C LYS A 7 11.64 64.25 -2.14
N HIS A 8 12.30 63.09 -2.07
CA HIS A 8 12.07 62.11 -0.99
C HIS A 8 13.00 60.89 -1.14
N VAL A 9 13.95 60.79 -0.21
CA VAL A 9 14.72 59.57 0.09
C VAL A 9 13.80 58.64 0.86
N TRP A 10 13.48 57.48 0.31
CA TRP A 10 12.87 56.37 1.05
C TRP A 10 13.93 55.30 1.26
N LEU A 11 14.47 55.29 2.47
CA LEU A 11 15.46 54.35 2.95
C LEU A 11 14.69 53.22 3.66
N LEU A 12 14.47 52.10 2.97
CA LEU A 12 13.89 50.90 3.58
C LEU A 12 15.00 50.12 4.29
N PHE A 13 15.05 50.31 5.61
CA PHE A 13 15.71 49.40 6.54
C PHE A 13 14.97 48.06 6.55
N PHE A 14 15.55 47.02 5.94
CA PHE A 14 15.19 45.65 6.27
C PHE A 14 16.00 45.24 7.51
N ILE A 15 15.36 45.34 8.67
CA ILE A 15 15.83 44.75 9.92
C ILE A 15 15.69 43.23 9.78
N THR A 16 16.83 42.54 9.75
CA THR A 16 16.96 41.11 9.97
C THR A 16 16.44 40.76 11.36
N ALA A 17 15.23 40.20 11.43
CA ALA A 17 14.76 39.47 12.59
C ALA A 17 15.17 37.99 12.43
N CYS A 18 16.21 37.59 13.14
CA CYS A 18 16.48 36.18 13.40
C CYS A 18 15.35 35.65 14.29
N ALA A 19 14.35 35.01 13.70
CA ALA A 19 13.43 34.16 14.44
C ALA A 19 14.21 32.94 14.93
N SER A 20 14.38 32.84 16.24
CA SER A 20 14.84 31.66 16.94
C SER A 20 13.93 30.47 16.61
N VAL A 21 14.45 29.55 15.80
CA VAL A 21 13.86 28.22 15.57
C VAL A 21 13.99 27.45 16.88
N SER A 22 12.87 27.36 17.61
CA SER A 22 12.76 26.49 18.78
C SER A 22 12.92 25.03 18.39
N GLN A 23 13.58 24.31 19.28
CA GLN A 23 13.93 22.90 19.22
C GLN A 23 12.68 22.00 19.23
N ASP A 24 12.19 21.57 18.06
CA ASP A 24 11.20 20.46 17.97
C ASP A 24 11.80 19.15 17.42
N HIS A 25 13.09 19.13 17.09
CA HIS A 25 13.75 17.94 16.53
C HIS A 25 14.21 16.89 17.56
N LEU A 26 14.14 17.19 18.86
CA LEU A 26 14.50 16.26 19.94
C LEU A 26 13.31 15.42 20.45
N SER A 27 12.07 15.86 20.16
CA SER A 27 10.84 15.22 20.63
C SER A 27 10.45 14.00 19.78
N SER A 28 10.67 14.06 18.45
CA SER A 28 10.37 12.95 17.53
C SER A 28 11.31 11.76 17.75
N ASN A 29 12.59 12.04 18.02
CA ASN A 29 13.59 11.00 18.24
C ASN A 29 13.34 10.26 19.57
N ARG A 30 12.95 10.99 20.63
CA ARG A 30 12.62 10.38 21.94
C ARG A 30 11.33 9.55 21.91
N GLN A 31 10.33 9.93 21.10
CA GLN A 31 9.11 9.13 20.88
C GLN A 31 9.37 7.88 20.02
N GLN A 32 10.18 7.98 18.96
CA GLN A 32 10.59 6.82 18.16
C GLN A 32 11.41 5.81 18.98
N GLN A 33 12.34 6.29 19.83
CA GLN A 33 13.16 5.43 20.69
C GLN A 33 12.32 4.72 21.76
N LYS A 34 11.37 5.42 22.41
CA LYS A 34 10.45 4.83 23.40
C LYS A 34 9.51 3.79 22.78
N ASN A 35 9.03 4.03 21.57
CA ASN A 35 8.19 3.08 20.83
C ASN A 35 9.01 1.85 20.39
N SER A 36 10.26 2.03 19.96
CA SER A 36 11.14 0.93 19.59
C SER A 36 11.48 0.02 20.77
N ASN A 37 11.80 0.57 21.94
CA ASN A 37 12.10 -0.23 23.14
C ASN A 37 10.89 -1.04 23.64
N THR A 38 9.69 -0.47 23.52
CA THR A 38 8.44 -1.16 23.89
C THR A 38 8.12 -2.28 22.91
N ALA A 39 8.31 -2.05 21.59
CA ALA A 39 8.13 -3.08 20.56
C ALA A 39 9.15 -4.22 20.69
N ILE A 40 10.41 -3.92 21.00
CA ILE A 40 11.46 -4.92 21.25
C ILE A 40 11.09 -5.79 22.47
N THR A 41 10.65 -5.16 23.57
CA THR A 41 10.26 -5.90 24.79
C THR A 41 9.07 -6.82 24.53
N ALA A 42 8.04 -6.33 23.83
CA ALA A 42 6.89 -7.15 23.44
C ALA A 42 7.29 -8.31 22.51
N SER A 43 8.21 -8.07 21.56
CA SER A 43 8.71 -9.11 20.65
C SER A 43 9.39 -10.24 21.40
N ILE A 44 10.30 -9.91 22.33
CA ILE A 44 11.01 -10.91 23.16
C ILE A 44 10.02 -11.74 23.98
N GLN A 45 9.00 -11.11 24.55
CA GLN A 45 7.97 -11.82 25.31
C GLN A 45 7.17 -12.78 24.43
N ILE A 46 6.75 -12.34 23.23
CA ILE A 46 6.03 -13.21 22.29
C ILE A 46 6.90 -14.37 21.83
N ASP A 47 8.16 -14.13 21.46
CA ASP A 47 9.06 -15.21 21.04
C ASP A 47 9.32 -16.21 22.19
N THR A 48 9.38 -15.74 23.43
CA THR A 48 9.48 -16.63 24.61
C THR A 48 8.21 -17.46 24.80
N LEU A 49 7.02 -16.87 24.58
CA LEU A 49 5.74 -17.59 24.64
C LEU A 49 5.60 -18.63 23.54
N LEU A 50 6.17 -18.39 22.37
CA LEU A 50 6.04 -19.22 21.17
C LEU A 50 7.22 -20.17 20.93
N ILE A 51 8.20 -20.24 21.84
CA ILE A 51 9.48 -20.93 21.61
C ILE A 51 9.34 -22.40 21.20
N ASP A 52 8.32 -23.08 21.72
CA ASP A 52 8.01 -24.49 21.42
C ASP A 52 6.74 -24.65 20.57
N GLU A 53 6.09 -23.54 20.16
CA GLU A 53 4.86 -23.57 19.38
C GLU A 53 5.16 -23.51 17.88
N GLN A 54 4.71 -24.51 17.13
CA GLN A 54 4.77 -24.47 15.67
C GLN A 54 3.59 -23.67 15.10
N PRO A 55 3.81 -22.78 14.13
CA PRO A 55 2.72 -21.99 13.56
C PRO A 55 1.77 -22.90 12.78
N LYS A 56 0.48 -22.69 12.99
CA LYS A 56 -0.58 -23.33 12.19
C LYS A 56 -0.67 -22.66 10.82
N PRO A 57 -1.14 -23.34 9.76
CA PRO A 57 -1.30 -22.69 8.46
C PRO A 57 -2.36 -21.59 8.52
N LEU A 58 -1.97 -20.34 8.23
CA LEU A 58 -2.90 -19.20 8.19
C LEU A 58 -4.02 -19.42 7.17
N THR A 59 -3.75 -20.22 6.13
CA THR A 59 -4.69 -20.54 5.07
C THR A 59 -5.80 -21.51 5.48
N GLU A 60 -5.73 -22.14 6.66
CA GLU A 60 -6.81 -22.95 7.22
C GLU A 60 -7.93 -22.11 7.86
N LEU A 61 -7.64 -20.84 8.16
CA LEU A 61 -8.62 -19.91 8.69
C LEU A 61 -9.67 -19.53 7.64
N GLN A 62 -10.85 -19.16 8.14
CA GLN A 62 -11.95 -18.71 7.28
C GLN A 62 -11.57 -17.41 6.58
N GLN A 63 -12.06 -17.24 5.35
CA GLN A 63 -11.85 -16.03 4.56
C GLN A 63 -13.18 -15.37 4.22
N THR A 64 -13.18 -14.04 4.12
CA THR A 64 -14.32 -13.30 3.57
C THR A 64 -14.36 -13.44 2.06
N GLU A 65 -15.46 -13.06 1.42
CA GLU A 65 -15.56 -12.98 -0.06
C GLU A 65 -14.50 -12.04 -0.68
N GLU A 66 -14.08 -11.04 0.09
CA GLU A 66 -13.03 -10.08 -0.31
C GLU A 66 -11.61 -10.67 -0.15
N GLY A 67 -11.46 -11.87 0.42
CA GLY A 67 -10.17 -12.52 0.67
C GLY A 67 -9.46 -12.09 1.95
N GLN A 68 -10.16 -11.40 2.85
CA GLN A 68 -9.66 -11.08 4.19
C GLN A 68 -9.71 -12.34 5.05
N ILE A 69 -8.74 -12.54 5.92
CA ILE A 69 -8.67 -13.70 6.81
C ILE A 69 -9.34 -13.33 8.13
N VAL A 70 -10.27 -14.18 8.57
CA VAL A 70 -10.91 -14.09 9.88
C VAL A 70 -9.97 -14.72 10.90
N LEU A 71 -9.35 -13.87 11.72
CA LEU A 71 -8.38 -14.29 12.70
C LEU A 71 -9.05 -15.01 13.88
N GLN A 72 -8.35 -16.00 14.40
CA GLN A 72 -8.67 -16.71 15.64
C GLN A 72 -7.46 -16.65 16.56
N GLU A 73 -7.64 -16.93 17.85
CA GLU A 73 -6.54 -16.96 18.81
C GLU A 73 -5.53 -18.06 18.46
N GLY A 74 -4.24 -17.72 18.47
CA GLY A 74 -3.15 -18.65 18.16
C GLY A 74 -2.04 -18.04 17.32
N TYR A 75 -1.09 -18.91 16.95
CA TYR A 75 0.07 -18.59 16.12
C TYR A 75 -0.06 -19.23 14.74
N TYR A 76 0.04 -18.40 13.70
CA TYR A 76 -0.21 -18.79 12.31
C TYR A 76 0.89 -18.31 11.36
N GLU A 77 1.09 -19.04 10.27
CA GLU A 77 2.04 -18.68 9.21
C GLU A 77 1.49 -19.03 7.81
N THR A 78 1.83 -18.22 6.82
CA THR A 78 1.77 -18.65 5.41
C THR A 78 2.76 -17.88 4.56
N THR A 79 3.06 -18.39 3.37
CA THR A 79 3.89 -17.70 2.37
C THR A 79 3.01 -17.22 1.22
N TYR A 80 3.13 -15.94 0.89
CA TYR A 80 2.42 -15.30 -0.20
C TYR A 80 3.35 -15.00 -1.37
N LYS A 81 2.80 -15.03 -2.58
CA LYS A 81 3.36 -14.32 -3.73
C LYS A 81 3.34 -12.83 -3.38
N SER A 82 4.46 -12.16 -3.57
CA SER A 82 4.57 -10.71 -3.41
C SER A 82 5.07 -10.04 -4.68
N TYR A 83 4.89 -8.72 -4.73
CA TYR A 83 5.18 -7.92 -5.90
C TYR A 83 5.92 -6.64 -5.54
N CYS A 84 6.95 -6.31 -6.32
CA CYS A 84 7.66 -5.04 -6.29
C CYS A 84 6.71 -3.91 -6.74
N LEU A 85 6.38 -2.99 -5.83
CA LEU A 85 5.48 -1.85 -6.12
C LEU A 85 6.21 -0.52 -6.29
N GLN A 86 7.53 -0.50 -6.10
CA GLN A 86 8.34 0.71 -6.12
C GLN A 86 9.61 0.46 -6.96
N PRO A 87 9.52 0.50 -8.30
CA PRO A 87 10.69 0.31 -9.16
C PRO A 87 11.85 1.25 -8.78
N GLY A 88 13.08 0.77 -8.93
CA GLY A 88 14.30 1.51 -8.63
C GLY A 88 14.79 1.38 -7.19
N THR A 89 14.38 0.31 -6.48
CA THR A 89 14.91 0.00 -5.15
C THR A 89 15.59 -1.37 -5.08
N PRO A 90 16.50 -1.56 -4.12
CA PRO A 90 17.12 -2.85 -3.84
C PRO A 90 16.10 -3.96 -3.54
N ASP A 91 16.44 -5.18 -3.96
CA ASP A 91 15.71 -6.39 -3.56
C ASP A 91 15.76 -6.57 -2.03
N PRO A 92 14.69 -7.03 -1.37
CA PRO A 92 14.70 -7.33 0.05
C PRO A 92 15.68 -8.46 0.40
N THR A 93 16.32 -8.33 1.54
CA THR A 93 17.30 -9.26 2.10
C THR A 93 16.95 -9.63 3.54
N ASP A 94 17.71 -10.55 4.12
CA ASP A 94 17.60 -10.97 5.51
C ASP A 94 17.98 -9.88 6.54
N ARG A 95 18.51 -8.74 6.09
CA ARG A 95 18.83 -7.58 6.94
C ARG A 95 17.67 -6.60 7.05
N ASP A 96 16.67 -6.73 6.19
CA ASP A 96 15.58 -5.78 6.09
C ASP A 96 14.44 -6.15 7.05
N ALA A 97 14.05 -5.21 7.90
CA ALA A 97 12.92 -5.31 8.79
C ALA A 97 11.70 -4.71 8.11
N TYR A 98 10.55 -5.38 8.21
CA TYR A 98 9.32 -4.97 7.51
C TYR A 98 8.17 -4.72 8.49
N LEU A 99 7.33 -3.75 8.14
CA LEU A 99 6.09 -3.44 8.84
C LEU A 99 4.93 -3.31 7.86
N GLN A 100 3.71 -3.41 8.40
CA GLN A 100 2.50 -3.22 7.64
C GLN A 100 2.21 -1.72 7.47
N SER A 101 1.88 -1.29 6.26
CA SER A 101 1.48 0.09 5.97
C SER A 101 0.35 0.11 4.93
N PRO A 102 -0.57 1.09 4.98
CA PRO A 102 -1.59 1.23 3.95
C PRO A 102 -0.98 1.35 2.56
N LEU A 103 -1.68 0.84 1.55
CA LEU A 103 -1.22 0.96 0.17
C LEU A 103 -1.20 2.45 -0.28
N GLN A 104 -0.01 2.96 -0.56
CA GLN A 104 0.25 4.34 -0.99
C GLN A 104 1.01 4.33 -2.33
N THR A 105 0.30 4.17 -3.44
CA THR A 105 0.89 4.12 -4.79
C THR A 105 0.07 4.92 -5.79
N ASN A 106 0.69 5.32 -6.90
CA ASN A 106 -0.04 5.87 -8.05
C ASN A 106 -1.04 4.84 -8.56
N ARG A 107 -2.25 5.29 -8.94
CA ARG A 107 -3.37 4.45 -9.37
C ARG A 107 -3.68 3.32 -8.38
N LYS A 108 -3.64 3.66 -7.07
CA LYS A 108 -3.91 2.77 -5.93
C LYS A 108 -5.05 1.79 -6.19
N ASP A 109 -6.22 2.27 -6.59
CA ASP A 109 -7.41 1.44 -6.83
C ASP A 109 -7.17 0.32 -7.86
N ILE A 110 -6.37 0.59 -8.90
CA ILE A 110 -6.00 -0.41 -9.91
C ILE A 110 -5.04 -1.43 -9.31
N VAL A 111 -4.04 -0.98 -8.55
CA VAL A 111 -3.10 -1.88 -7.86
C VAL A 111 -3.82 -2.79 -6.87
N GLU A 112 -4.72 -2.24 -6.04
CA GLU A 112 -5.54 -3.03 -5.11
C GLU A 112 -6.39 -4.05 -5.85
N THR A 113 -6.99 -3.67 -6.99
CA THR A 113 -7.77 -4.61 -7.79
C THR A 113 -6.91 -5.74 -8.36
N VAL A 114 -5.71 -5.43 -8.88
CA VAL A 114 -4.78 -6.47 -9.37
C VAL A 114 -4.44 -7.44 -8.25
N LEU A 115 -4.03 -6.94 -7.08
CA LEU A 115 -3.65 -7.77 -5.94
C LEU A 115 -4.85 -8.58 -5.40
N ARG A 116 -6.03 -7.95 -5.26
CA ARG A 116 -7.25 -8.60 -4.76
C ARG A 116 -7.74 -9.69 -5.69
N THR A 117 -7.86 -9.41 -6.98
CA THR A 117 -8.30 -10.41 -7.95
C THR A 117 -7.25 -11.52 -8.10
N SER A 118 -5.95 -11.21 -7.92
CA SER A 118 -4.91 -12.26 -7.93
C SER A 118 -5.10 -13.28 -6.82
N LEU A 119 -5.68 -12.90 -5.67
CA LEU A 119 -6.04 -13.86 -4.62
C LEU A 119 -6.95 -14.96 -5.17
N GLN A 120 -7.88 -14.63 -6.06
CA GLN A 120 -8.86 -15.57 -6.61
C GLN A 120 -8.34 -16.28 -7.87
N LYS A 121 -7.16 -15.90 -8.36
CA LYS A 121 -6.54 -16.41 -9.59
C LYS A 121 -5.09 -16.85 -9.39
N PRO A 122 -4.83 -17.82 -8.48
CA PRO A 122 -3.47 -18.27 -8.16
C PRO A 122 -2.73 -18.89 -9.35
N GLU A 123 -3.46 -19.35 -10.37
CA GLU A 123 -2.95 -19.97 -11.60
C GLU A 123 -2.25 -18.97 -12.54
N LEU A 124 -2.51 -17.67 -12.38
CA LEU A 124 -1.89 -16.66 -13.22
C LEU A 124 -0.39 -16.55 -12.93
N GLU A 125 0.40 -16.45 -14.01
CA GLU A 125 1.85 -16.30 -13.91
C GLU A 125 2.22 -15.01 -13.17
N GLN A 126 2.97 -15.17 -12.08
CA GLN A 126 3.40 -14.06 -11.24
C GLN A 126 4.19 -13.00 -12.02
N LYS A 127 5.00 -13.42 -13.00
CA LYS A 127 5.78 -12.52 -13.87
C LYS A 127 4.87 -11.55 -14.65
N ASN A 128 3.76 -12.05 -15.20
CA ASN A 128 2.82 -11.20 -15.95
C ASN A 128 2.07 -10.24 -15.04
N ILE A 129 1.73 -10.66 -13.81
CA ILE A 129 1.14 -9.78 -12.79
C ILE A 129 2.14 -8.69 -12.38
N GLN A 130 3.41 -9.04 -12.17
CA GLN A 130 4.46 -8.08 -11.82
C GLN A 130 4.68 -7.03 -12.92
N LEU A 131 4.71 -7.46 -14.19
CA LEU A 131 4.81 -6.55 -15.34
C LEU A 131 3.60 -5.62 -15.44
N LEU A 132 2.39 -6.14 -15.21
CA LEU A 132 1.18 -5.31 -15.13
C LEU A 132 1.27 -4.28 -13.99
N LEU A 133 1.72 -4.68 -12.81
CA LEU A 133 1.89 -3.75 -11.69
C LEU A 133 2.92 -2.67 -12.01
N TRP A 134 4.07 -3.04 -12.59
CA TRP A 134 5.08 -2.08 -13.02
C TRP A 134 4.56 -1.13 -14.10
N SER A 135 3.72 -1.59 -15.02
CA SER A 135 3.10 -0.72 -16.02
C SER A 135 2.13 0.28 -15.38
N VAL A 136 1.36 -0.15 -14.38
CA VAL A 136 0.41 0.70 -13.64
C VAL A 136 1.16 1.78 -12.84
N VAL A 137 2.18 1.41 -12.05
CA VAL A 137 2.92 2.37 -11.21
C VAL A 137 3.80 3.33 -12.03
N SER A 138 4.32 2.89 -13.18
CA SER A 138 5.09 3.74 -14.11
C SER A 138 4.21 4.59 -15.04
N GLY A 139 2.90 4.34 -15.09
CA GLY A 139 1.98 5.05 -15.98
C GLY A 139 2.20 4.72 -17.46
N SER A 140 2.57 3.48 -17.77
CA SER A 140 2.70 2.98 -19.14
C SER A 140 1.33 2.73 -19.78
N ASP A 141 1.21 2.94 -21.09
CA ASP A 141 -0.01 2.66 -21.85
C ASP A 141 -0.24 1.14 -21.95
N TYR A 142 -1.45 0.70 -21.59
CA TYR A 142 -1.89 -0.68 -21.74
C TYR A 142 -1.61 -1.27 -23.13
N ASN A 143 -1.75 -0.47 -24.20
CA ASN A 143 -1.57 -0.96 -25.57
C ASN A 143 -0.10 -1.29 -25.91
N LYS A 144 0.85 -0.89 -25.05
CA LYS A 144 2.28 -1.20 -25.19
C LYS A 144 2.70 -2.46 -24.44
N LEU A 145 1.80 -3.04 -23.64
CA LEU A 145 2.07 -4.28 -22.93
C LEU A 145 2.15 -5.46 -23.90
N SER A 146 2.98 -6.44 -23.60
CA SER A 146 3.01 -7.70 -24.35
C SER A 146 1.67 -8.43 -24.25
N TRP A 147 1.37 -9.26 -25.25
CA TRP A 147 0.10 -9.99 -25.30
C TRP A 147 -0.18 -10.84 -24.04
N PRO A 148 0.78 -11.58 -23.46
CA PRO A 148 0.55 -12.30 -22.21
C PRO A 148 0.14 -11.38 -21.04
N VAL A 149 0.78 -10.22 -20.91
CA VAL A 149 0.47 -9.25 -19.85
C VAL A 149 -0.91 -8.63 -20.06
N GLN A 150 -1.30 -8.35 -21.32
CA GLN A 150 -2.64 -7.90 -21.66
C GLN A 150 -3.71 -8.94 -21.30
N LEU A 151 -3.45 -10.22 -21.58
CA LEU A 151 -4.37 -11.31 -21.23
C LEU A 151 -4.53 -11.44 -19.71
N THR A 152 -3.42 -11.38 -18.96
CA THR A 152 -3.45 -11.33 -17.49
C THR A 152 -4.24 -10.11 -16.99
N ALA A 153 -4.05 -8.94 -17.57
CA ALA A 153 -4.78 -7.73 -17.19
C ALA A 153 -6.29 -7.85 -17.43
N GLN A 154 -6.72 -8.45 -18.55
CA GLN A 154 -8.15 -8.70 -18.83
C GLN A 154 -8.80 -9.64 -17.81
N GLN A 155 -8.02 -10.53 -17.22
CA GLN A 155 -8.49 -11.46 -16.20
C GLN A 155 -8.55 -10.85 -14.79
N LEU A 156 -7.76 -9.80 -14.53
CA LEU A 156 -7.62 -9.19 -13.20
C LEU A 156 -8.37 -7.87 -13.05
N LEU A 157 -8.51 -7.10 -14.14
CA LEU A 157 -9.04 -5.74 -14.12
C LEU A 157 -10.43 -5.63 -14.72
N THR A 158 -11.18 -4.64 -14.24
CA THR A 158 -12.46 -4.27 -14.85
C THR A 158 -12.25 -3.57 -16.19
N ARG A 159 -13.26 -3.61 -17.08
CA ARG A 159 -13.25 -2.87 -18.36
C ARG A 159 -12.98 -1.37 -18.17
N LYS A 160 -13.54 -0.78 -17.11
CA LYS A 160 -13.31 0.63 -16.74
C LYS A 160 -11.83 0.90 -16.43
N GLN A 161 -11.17 0.04 -15.67
CA GLN A 161 -9.75 0.19 -15.33
C GLN A 161 -8.86 -0.03 -16.55
N ILE A 162 -9.16 -1.00 -17.41
CA ILE A 162 -8.45 -1.17 -18.68
C ILE A 162 -8.58 0.09 -19.55
N PHE A 163 -9.77 0.68 -19.65
CA PHE A 163 -9.98 1.94 -20.35
C PHE A 163 -9.15 3.09 -19.74
N GLN A 164 -9.05 3.18 -18.41
CA GLN A 164 -8.18 4.16 -17.72
C GLN A 164 -6.69 3.95 -17.99
N LEU A 165 -6.24 2.70 -18.18
CA LEU A 165 -4.85 2.39 -18.53
C LEU A 165 -4.53 2.63 -20.02
N LYS A 166 -5.55 2.65 -20.88
CA LYS A 166 -5.46 3.06 -22.29
C LYS A 166 -5.49 4.58 -22.50
N GLY A 167 -5.61 5.39 -21.43
CA GLY A 167 -5.61 6.85 -21.51
C GLY A 167 -6.95 7.55 -21.22
N GLY A 168 -8.03 6.81 -20.96
CA GLY A 168 -9.32 7.38 -20.53
C GLY A 168 -9.98 8.33 -21.56
N VAL A 169 -10.83 9.26 -21.07
CA VAL A 169 -11.50 10.29 -21.91
C VAL A 169 -10.58 11.48 -22.18
N ALA A 170 -9.42 11.56 -21.51
CA ALA A 170 -8.34 12.44 -21.84
C ALA A 170 -7.07 12.06 -21.06
N GLY A 171 -5.89 12.27 -21.64
CA GLY A 171 -4.67 12.61 -20.88
C GLY A 171 -4.77 13.93 -20.11
N VAL A 172 -5.98 14.35 -19.68
CA VAL A 172 -6.33 15.62 -19.03
C VAL A 172 -6.93 15.29 -17.67
N VAL A 173 -6.06 15.03 -16.71
CA VAL A 173 -5.82 15.88 -15.52
C VAL A 173 -4.53 15.31 -14.94
N LYS A 174 -3.44 16.04 -15.14
CA LYS A 174 -2.15 15.72 -14.55
C LYS A 174 -2.26 16.04 -13.05
N THR A 175 -2.72 15.09 -12.26
CA THR A 175 -2.78 15.29 -10.81
C THR A 175 -1.35 15.40 -10.28
N VAL A 176 -1.03 16.59 -9.80
CA VAL A 176 0.23 16.96 -9.17
C VAL A 176 0.39 16.16 -7.89
N ALA A 177 1.56 15.53 -7.77
CA ALA A 177 1.98 14.75 -6.62
C ALA A 177 2.04 15.60 -5.35
N GLN A 178 1.46 15.11 -4.25
CA GLN A 178 1.92 15.44 -2.92
C GLN A 178 2.95 14.37 -2.51
N HIS A 179 4.14 14.84 -2.13
CA HIS A 179 5.43 14.13 -2.05
C HIS A 179 6.10 13.91 -3.40
N LEU A 180 7.21 14.63 -3.63
CA LEU A 180 8.17 14.30 -4.67
C LEU A 180 8.85 12.99 -4.23
N PRO A 181 8.65 11.86 -4.94
CA PRO A 181 9.36 10.64 -4.61
C PRO A 181 10.86 10.82 -4.88
N ASP A 182 11.68 9.97 -4.27
CA ASP A 182 13.12 9.89 -4.53
C ASP A 182 13.39 9.96 -6.05
N ALA A 183 14.39 10.76 -6.45
CA ALA A 183 14.78 10.92 -7.85
C ALA A 183 15.10 9.58 -8.52
N ARG A 184 15.61 8.59 -7.76
CA ARG A 184 15.85 7.22 -8.23
C ARG A 184 14.57 6.50 -8.61
N ILE A 185 13.54 6.57 -7.77
CA ILE A 185 12.22 5.98 -8.02
C ILE A 185 11.60 6.63 -9.27
N THR A 186 11.68 7.95 -9.37
CA THR A 186 11.22 8.69 -10.54
C THR A 186 11.96 8.27 -11.81
N GLY A 187 13.29 8.15 -11.75
CA GLY A 187 14.12 7.71 -12.88
C GLY A 187 13.83 6.27 -13.33
N ALA A 188 13.60 5.37 -12.38
CA ALA A 188 13.23 3.98 -12.66
C ALA A 188 11.85 3.88 -13.29
N GLN A 189 10.86 4.66 -12.82
CA GLN A 189 9.53 4.72 -13.45
C GLN A 189 9.58 5.23 -14.89
N VAL A 190 10.38 6.26 -15.16
CA VAL A 190 10.57 6.77 -16.54
C VAL A 190 11.26 5.72 -17.42
N SER A 191 12.29 5.04 -16.90
CA SER A 191 13.01 3.99 -17.62
C SER A 191 12.11 2.78 -17.89
N MET A 192 11.29 2.40 -16.91
CA MET A 192 10.26 1.36 -17.02
C MET A 192 9.27 1.68 -18.14
N LYS A 193 8.75 2.92 -18.16
CA LYS A 193 7.83 3.38 -19.20
C LYS A 193 8.47 3.32 -20.59
N ARG A 194 9.73 3.74 -20.72
CA ARG A 194 10.47 3.64 -21.99
C ARG A 194 10.65 2.18 -22.43
N LEU A 195 10.91 1.25 -21.50
CA LEU A 195 11.02 -0.17 -21.85
C LEU A 195 9.72 -0.71 -22.46
N PHE A 196 8.57 -0.43 -21.84
CA PHE A 196 7.27 -0.80 -22.41
C PHE A 196 7.05 -0.17 -23.78
N GLU A 197 7.34 1.13 -23.93
CA GLU A 197 7.17 1.85 -25.20
C GLU A 197 8.09 1.35 -26.32
N SER A 198 9.27 0.85 -25.97
CA SER A 198 10.24 0.27 -26.92
C SER A 198 9.88 -1.14 -27.39
N GLY A 199 8.87 -1.77 -26.79
CA GLY A 199 8.49 -3.15 -27.11
C GLY A 199 9.38 -4.23 -26.49
N ALA A 200 10.13 -3.89 -25.43
CA ALA A 200 10.87 -4.89 -24.66
C ALA A 200 9.90 -5.97 -24.13
N ASN A 201 10.26 -7.24 -24.28
CA ASN A 201 9.34 -8.35 -24.04
C ASN A 201 9.86 -9.38 -23.02
N THR A 202 11.11 -9.28 -22.57
CA THR A 202 11.69 -10.18 -21.57
C THR A 202 11.51 -9.62 -20.17
N TYR A 203 11.11 -10.47 -19.22
CA TYR A 203 10.97 -10.11 -17.82
C TYR A 203 12.26 -9.51 -17.24
N GLU A 204 13.40 -10.10 -17.59
CA GLU A 204 14.72 -9.78 -17.07
C GLU A 204 15.17 -8.35 -17.45
N SER A 205 14.68 -7.85 -18.58
CA SER A 205 14.93 -6.46 -19.01
C SER A 205 14.21 -5.46 -18.11
N PHE A 206 12.97 -5.77 -17.72
CA PHE A 206 12.20 -4.95 -16.79
C PHE A 206 12.74 -5.07 -15.36
N GLU A 207 13.06 -6.28 -14.92
CA GLU A 207 13.59 -6.54 -13.58
C GLU A 207 14.89 -5.79 -13.31
N ARG A 208 15.80 -5.71 -14.31
CA ARG A 208 17.05 -4.95 -14.18
C ARG A 208 16.84 -3.47 -13.86
N VAL A 209 15.73 -2.89 -14.29
CA VAL A 209 15.37 -1.49 -14.01
C VAL A 209 14.59 -1.38 -12.70
N ALA A 210 13.70 -2.33 -12.42
CA ALA A 210 12.84 -2.28 -11.25
C ALA A 210 13.55 -2.65 -9.95
N VAL A 211 14.43 -3.64 -9.99
CA VAL A 211 15.05 -4.25 -8.81
C VAL A 211 16.55 -4.04 -8.90
N LEU A 212 17.04 -3.12 -8.07
CA LEU A 212 18.46 -2.81 -8.06
C LEU A 212 19.23 -3.99 -7.45
N ARG A 213 20.33 -4.39 -8.10
CA ARG A 213 21.22 -5.45 -7.61
C ARG A 213 22.17 -4.99 -6.50
N GLU A 214 22.13 -3.71 -6.15
CA GLU A 214 22.87 -3.20 -5.00
C GLU A 214 22.22 -3.67 -3.69
N LYS A 215 23.01 -3.81 -2.63
CA LYS A 215 22.48 -4.15 -1.31
C LYS A 215 21.63 -2.99 -0.78
N SER A 216 20.57 -3.30 -0.06
CA SER A 216 19.83 -2.31 0.71
C SER A 216 20.74 -1.62 1.73
N VAL A 217 20.46 -0.35 1.99
CA VAL A 217 21.15 0.48 2.98
C VAL A 217 20.25 0.58 4.21
N VAL A 218 20.73 0.05 5.33
CA VAL A 218 20.05 0.17 6.62
C VAL A 218 20.30 1.57 7.16
N HIS A 219 19.22 2.29 7.48
CA HIS A 219 19.21 3.64 8.02
C HIS A 219 18.64 3.71 9.44
N ASN A 220 17.99 2.65 9.92
CA ASN A 220 17.47 2.59 11.28
C ASN A 220 17.62 1.19 11.90
N GLU A 221 18.69 0.98 12.66
CA GLU A 221 19.00 -0.32 13.28
C GLU A 221 18.07 -0.70 14.45
N ALA A 222 17.21 0.21 14.91
CA ALA A 222 16.28 -0.06 16.01
C ALA A 222 15.22 -1.10 15.61
N TYR A 223 14.85 -1.14 14.33
CA TYR A 223 13.93 -2.13 13.81
C TYR A 223 14.66 -3.43 13.45
N LYS A 224 14.16 -4.54 13.98
CA LYS A 224 14.73 -5.88 13.75
C LYS A 224 13.81 -6.70 12.85
N LYS A 225 14.39 -7.55 12.00
CA LYS A 225 13.65 -8.43 11.09
C LYS A 225 12.61 -9.31 11.80
N GLU A 226 13.01 -9.92 12.91
CA GLU A 226 12.19 -10.86 13.66
C GLU A 226 11.15 -10.19 14.57
N GLN A 227 11.11 -8.85 14.62
CA GLN A 227 10.27 -8.12 15.56
C GLN A 227 8.77 -8.31 15.26
N TRP A 228 7.99 -8.46 16.32
CA TRP A 228 6.54 -8.48 16.25
C TRP A 228 5.98 -7.06 16.25
N ASN A 229 5.17 -6.75 15.24
CA ASN A 229 4.53 -5.45 15.10
C ASN A 229 3.06 -5.56 15.50
N LYS A 230 2.69 -4.89 16.60
CA LYS A 230 1.31 -4.85 17.08
C LYS A 230 0.42 -4.11 16.08
N GLN A 231 -0.72 -4.70 15.75
CA GLN A 231 -1.73 -4.13 14.87
C GLN A 231 -2.90 -3.55 15.67
N ALA A 232 -3.73 -2.76 14.98
CA ALA A 232 -5.05 -2.40 15.48
C ALA A 232 -5.88 -3.69 15.69
N GLY A 233 -6.49 -3.85 16.86
CA GLY A 233 -7.14 -5.11 17.25
C GLY A 233 -6.25 -6.06 18.07
N GLY A 234 -5.04 -5.65 18.45
CA GLY A 234 -4.28 -6.35 19.50
C GLY A 234 -3.52 -7.61 19.06
N TYR A 235 -3.65 -8.03 17.80
CA TYR A 235 -2.83 -9.06 17.18
C TYR A 235 -1.47 -8.51 16.71
N TYR A 236 -0.56 -9.40 16.34
CA TYR A 236 0.80 -9.07 15.95
C TYR A 236 1.16 -9.68 14.60
N LEU A 237 1.97 -8.95 13.83
CA LEU A 237 2.47 -9.37 12.52
C LEU A 237 3.98 -9.23 12.43
N ARG A 238 4.60 -10.14 11.67
CA ARG A 238 5.94 -9.95 11.15
C ARG A 238 6.09 -10.57 9.76
N TYR A 239 7.05 -10.05 9.02
CA TYR A 239 7.23 -10.32 7.59
C TYR A 239 8.66 -10.78 7.33
N PHE A 240 8.79 -11.83 6.52
CA PHE A 240 10.07 -12.35 6.06
C PHE A 240 10.07 -12.43 4.55
N PRO A 241 10.49 -11.35 3.87
CA PRO A 241 10.67 -11.38 2.42
C PRO A 241 11.72 -12.41 2.02
N ASN A 242 11.48 -13.08 0.90
CA ASN A 242 12.43 -13.89 0.17
C ASN A 242 12.52 -13.31 -1.25
N GLY A 243 13.40 -12.31 -1.39
CA GLY A 243 13.33 -11.34 -2.48
C GLY A 243 11.99 -10.60 -2.52
N TYR A 244 11.71 -9.90 -3.62
CA TYR A 244 10.41 -9.23 -3.79
C TYR A 244 9.28 -10.20 -4.18
N GLN A 245 9.61 -11.42 -4.59
CA GLN A 245 8.67 -12.37 -5.19
C GLN A 245 7.87 -13.17 -4.16
N GLN A 246 8.41 -13.36 -2.94
CA GLN A 246 7.70 -14.07 -1.90
C GLN A 246 7.86 -13.36 -0.56
N VAL A 247 6.82 -13.41 0.25
CA VAL A 247 6.88 -12.94 1.63
C VAL A 247 6.18 -13.95 2.52
N LYS A 248 6.90 -14.42 3.53
CA LYS A 248 6.32 -15.20 4.60
C LYS A 248 5.75 -14.26 5.65
N VAL A 249 4.50 -14.48 6.02
CA VAL A 249 3.77 -13.68 7.00
C VAL A 249 3.45 -14.56 8.19
N GLN A 250 3.82 -14.08 9.36
CA GLN A 250 3.43 -14.70 10.62
C GLN A 250 2.44 -13.81 11.35
N VAL A 251 1.41 -14.42 11.93
CA VAL A 251 0.34 -13.77 12.67
C VAL A 251 0.25 -14.40 14.04
N TYR A 252 0.24 -13.58 15.09
CA TYR A 252 -0.03 -14.04 16.44
C TYR A 252 -1.20 -13.27 17.04
N VAL A 253 -2.22 -14.01 17.49
CA VAL A 253 -3.40 -13.47 18.15
C VAL A 253 -3.38 -13.99 19.59
N PRO A 254 -3.11 -13.12 20.58
CA PRO A 254 -3.04 -13.54 21.99
C PRO A 254 -4.36 -14.14 22.49
N LYS A 255 -4.26 -15.03 23.48
CA LYS A 255 -5.44 -15.53 24.20
C LYS A 255 -6.16 -14.40 24.95
N GLY A 256 -7.49 -14.46 24.95
CA GLY A 256 -8.36 -13.42 25.51
C GLY A 256 -8.50 -12.17 24.61
N THR A 257 -8.01 -12.21 23.37
CA THR A 257 -8.24 -11.14 22.40
C THR A 257 -9.67 -11.20 21.86
N LEU A 258 -10.21 -12.40 21.74
CA LEU A 258 -11.55 -12.65 21.21
C LEU A 258 -12.47 -13.15 22.33
N ASP A 259 -13.77 -12.86 22.20
CA ASP A 259 -14.81 -13.40 23.06
C ASP A 259 -15.13 -14.88 22.74
N SER A 260 -16.05 -15.47 23.48
CA SER A 260 -16.45 -16.88 23.30
C SER A 260 -17.09 -17.17 21.92
N THR A 261 -17.45 -16.14 21.17
CA THR A 261 -17.99 -16.25 19.80
C THR A 261 -16.90 -16.08 18.73
N GLY A 262 -15.65 -15.81 19.13
CA GLY A 262 -14.53 -15.56 18.22
C GLY A 262 -14.52 -14.14 17.65
N MET A 263 -15.20 -13.19 18.31
CA MET A 263 -15.27 -11.79 17.89
C MET A 263 -14.56 -10.87 18.90
N GLN A 264 -14.19 -9.68 18.45
CA GLN A 264 -13.75 -8.59 19.31
C GLN A 264 -14.77 -7.47 19.23
N GLU A 265 -15.39 -7.13 20.37
CA GLU A 265 -16.38 -6.05 20.45
C GLU A 265 -17.52 -6.22 19.41
N GLY A 266 -18.00 -7.47 19.23
CA GLY A 266 -19.05 -7.82 18.27
C GLY A 266 -18.63 -7.81 16.80
N ASN A 267 -17.33 -7.66 16.49
CA ASN A 267 -16.80 -7.65 15.14
C ASN A 267 -15.77 -8.77 14.95
N TYR A 268 -15.73 -9.35 13.75
CA TYR A 268 -14.63 -10.25 13.38
C TYR A 268 -13.30 -9.48 13.34
N LEU A 269 -12.26 -10.07 13.91
CA LEU A 269 -10.90 -9.56 13.77
C LEU A 269 -10.35 -10.01 12.41
N LEU A 270 -10.01 -9.06 11.53
CA LEU A 270 -9.66 -9.33 10.13
C LEU A 270 -8.21 -8.96 9.82
N PHE A 271 -7.52 -9.84 9.11
CA PHE A 271 -6.26 -9.55 8.42
C PHE A 271 -6.49 -9.45 6.92
N ASP A 272 -6.21 -8.28 6.34
CA ASP A 272 -6.30 -8.05 4.91
C ASP A 272 -4.88 -7.96 4.31
N PRO A 273 -4.45 -8.98 3.53
CA PRO A 273 -3.13 -8.95 2.90
C PRO A 273 -3.05 -7.93 1.75
N VAL A 274 -4.17 -7.48 1.18
CA VAL A 274 -4.19 -6.70 -0.08
C VAL A 274 -4.22 -5.21 0.14
N ASN A 275 -5.04 -4.72 1.08
CA ASN A 275 -5.15 -3.27 1.35
C ASN A 275 -3.91 -2.69 2.06
N GLN A 276 -2.96 -3.56 2.37
CA GLN A 276 -1.76 -3.27 3.15
C GLN A 276 -0.54 -3.76 2.37
N MET A 277 0.54 -2.98 2.43
CA MET A 277 1.84 -3.34 1.88
C MET A 277 2.79 -3.70 3.02
N ALA A 278 3.71 -4.63 2.76
CA ALA A 278 4.89 -4.80 3.59
C ALA A 278 5.93 -3.76 3.12
N VAL A 279 6.31 -2.85 4.01
CA VAL A 279 7.27 -1.78 3.73
C VAL A 279 8.52 -1.93 4.61
N PRO A 280 9.71 -1.62 4.09
CA PRO A 280 10.91 -1.65 4.91
C PRO A 280 10.82 -0.58 6.00
N ALA A 281 11.08 -1.00 7.23
CA ALA A 281 11.13 -0.17 8.42
C ALA A 281 12.54 0.38 8.69
N ASN A 282 13.57 -0.37 8.29
CA ASN A 282 14.96 -0.08 8.61
C ASN A 282 15.85 0.24 7.40
N SER A 283 15.39 0.06 6.17
CA SER A 283 16.22 0.21 4.97
C SER A 283 15.49 0.90 3.81
N ASN A 284 16.19 1.08 2.69
CA ASN A 284 15.64 1.56 1.42
C ASN A 284 15.17 0.43 0.48
N ALA A 285 14.94 -0.79 0.99
CA ALA A 285 14.53 -1.94 0.19
C ALA A 285 13.14 -1.77 -0.46
N GLN A 286 12.74 -2.79 -1.22
CA GLN A 286 11.51 -2.81 -1.99
C GLN A 286 10.24 -2.75 -1.10
N ARG A 287 9.27 -1.91 -1.46
CA ARG A 287 7.89 -2.01 -0.96
C ARG A 287 7.15 -3.15 -1.67
N LEU A 288 6.48 -4.00 -0.91
CA LEU A 288 5.87 -5.24 -1.39
C LEU A 288 4.35 -5.19 -1.30
N GLY A 289 3.68 -5.42 -2.43
CA GLY A 289 2.27 -5.80 -2.47
C GLY A 289 2.12 -7.30 -2.24
N ILE A 290 1.10 -7.72 -1.48
CA ILE A 290 0.88 -9.14 -1.17
C ILE A 290 -0.30 -9.64 -2.01
N GLY A 291 -0.08 -10.75 -2.72
CA GLY A 291 -1.08 -11.41 -3.54
C GLY A 291 -1.51 -12.75 -2.97
N ALA A 292 -1.72 -13.74 -3.84
CA ALA A 292 -2.17 -15.08 -3.44
C ALA A 292 -1.13 -15.84 -2.60
N PRO A 293 -1.56 -16.75 -1.71
CA PRO A 293 -0.67 -17.74 -1.11
C PRO A 293 0.10 -18.54 -2.19
N VAL A 294 1.33 -18.95 -1.88
CA VAL A 294 2.16 -19.77 -2.79
C VAL A 294 1.63 -21.20 -2.90
N VAL A 295 1.05 -21.73 -1.83
CA VAL A 295 0.40 -23.04 -1.81
C VAL A 295 -1.04 -22.94 -2.34
N GLU A 296 -1.45 -23.88 -3.18
CA GLU A 296 -2.87 -24.03 -3.55
C GLU A 296 -3.65 -24.54 -2.34
N VAL A 297 -4.71 -23.83 -1.93
CA VAL A 297 -5.49 -24.16 -0.74
C VAL A 297 -6.98 -24.12 -1.03
N ILE A 298 -7.70 -25.13 -0.53
CA ILE A 298 -9.17 -25.14 -0.49
C ILE A 298 -9.62 -24.11 0.55
N ARG A 299 -10.33 -23.07 0.11
CA ARG A 299 -10.75 -21.95 0.98
C ARG A 299 -12.12 -22.19 1.58
N LYS A 300 -12.27 -21.94 2.87
CA LYS A 300 -13.57 -21.82 3.54
C LYS A 300 -14.00 -20.35 3.49
N ILE A 301 -14.93 -20.02 2.60
CA ILE A 301 -15.41 -18.64 2.41
C ILE A 301 -16.67 -18.40 3.25
N ILE A 302 -16.69 -17.29 3.99
CA ILE A 302 -17.86 -16.81 4.73
C ILE A 302 -18.36 -15.48 4.17
N ARG A 303 -19.67 -15.25 4.29
CA ARG A 303 -20.31 -13.96 4.04
C ARG A 303 -20.48 -13.22 5.35
N ILE A 304 -19.83 -12.07 5.48
CA ILE A 304 -20.06 -11.15 6.61
C ILE A 304 -21.11 -10.14 6.13
N GLN A 305 -22.31 -10.19 6.69
CA GLN A 305 -23.29 -9.13 6.49
C GLN A 305 -22.86 -7.91 7.31
N ARG A 306 -22.29 -6.90 6.63
CA ARG A 306 -22.12 -5.58 7.25
C ARG A 306 -23.45 -4.86 7.09
N ASP A 307 -24.08 -4.48 8.20
CA ASP A 307 -25.24 -3.59 8.16
C ASP A 307 -24.80 -2.26 7.53
N VAL A 308 -25.09 -2.09 6.24
CA VAL A 308 -24.88 -0.82 5.55
C VAL A 308 -25.94 0.14 6.09
N PRO A 309 -25.56 1.31 6.67
CA PRO A 309 -26.53 2.31 7.05
C PRO A 309 -27.38 2.65 5.84
N VAL A 310 -28.68 2.35 5.91
CA VAL A 310 -29.63 2.71 4.85
C VAL A 310 -29.52 4.22 4.65
N PRO A 311 -29.23 4.71 3.42
CA PRO A 311 -29.25 6.14 3.17
C PRO A 311 -30.64 6.65 3.51
N THR A 312 -30.75 7.48 4.54
CA THR A 312 -31.98 8.18 4.89
C THR A 312 -32.42 8.95 3.65
N LYS A 313 -33.53 8.51 3.04
CA LYS A 313 -34.16 9.22 1.92
C LYS A 313 -34.37 10.66 2.35
N LYS A 314 -33.65 11.60 1.73
CA LYS A 314 -33.96 13.03 1.85
C LYS A 314 -35.46 13.22 1.55
N PRO A 315 -36.21 13.98 2.36
CA PRO A 315 -37.59 14.31 2.07
C PRO A 315 -37.66 14.97 0.69
N THR A 316 -38.41 14.36 -0.22
CA THR A 316 -38.75 14.94 -1.52
C THR A 316 -39.41 16.30 -1.30
N ALA A 317 -38.80 17.35 -1.84
CA ALA A 317 -39.38 18.69 -1.83
C ALA A 317 -40.78 18.68 -2.49
N PRO A 318 -41.75 19.45 -1.97
CA PRO A 318 -43.07 19.54 -2.56
C PRO A 318 -42.99 20.05 -4.01
N LYS A 319 -43.65 19.35 -4.93
CA LYS A 319 -43.85 19.83 -6.30
C LYS A 319 -44.68 21.12 -6.26
N GLU A 320 -44.10 22.23 -6.70
CA GLU A 320 -44.85 23.45 -7.03
C GLU A 320 -45.89 23.12 -8.11
N GLN A 321 -47.15 23.41 -7.81
CA GLN A 321 -48.23 23.39 -8.79
C GLN A 321 -48.06 24.56 -9.77
N PRO A 322 -48.33 24.38 -11.08
CA PRO A 322 -48.24 25.47 -12.05
C PRO A 322 -49.37 26.48 -11.80
N LYS A 323 -49.00 27.75 -11.63
CA LYS A 323 -49.94 28.88 -11.67
C LYS A 323 -50.53 29.00 -13.07
N THR A 324 -51.84 28.83 -13.17
CA THR A 324 -52.67 29.20 -14.31
C THR A 324 -52.66 30.72 -14.49
N SER A 325 -52.13 31.18 -15.63
CA SER A 325 -52.31 32.55 -16.12
C SER A 325 -53.49 32.58 -17.09
N LYS A 326 -54.65 32.98 -16.60
CA LYS A 326 -55.65 33.76 -17.36
C LYS A 326 -55.21 35.23 -17.27
N GLU A 327 -55.38 36.16 -18.19
CA GLU A 327 -56.03 36.26 -19.50
C GLU A 327 -55.85 37.75 -19.86
N GLN A 328 -55.36 38.08 -21.06
CA GLN A 328 -55.57 39.40 -21.65
C GLN A 328 -55.83 39.24 -23.16
N GLN A 329 -57.05 39.68 -23.51
CA GLN A 329 -57.69 39.89 -24.81
C GLN A 329 -58.51 38.74 -25.39
#